data_AF-A0A939TQA5-F1
#
_entry.id   AF-A0A939TQA5-F1
#
_cell.length_a   1.000
_cell.length_b   1.000
_cell.length_c   1.000
_cell.angle_alpha   90.00
_cell.angle_beta   90.00
_cell.angle_gamma   90.00
#
_symmetry.space_group_name_H-M   'P 1'
#
loop_
_entity.id
_entity.type
_entity.pdbx_description
1 polymer ?
#
loop_
_entity_poly.entity_id
_entity_poly.type
_entity_poly.pdbx_seq_one_letter_code
_entity_poly.pdbx_strand_id
1 'polypeptide(L)'
;MLSLAVPAFAAVDVSGKLATEFKLGQNSSDEWEITGVTGVELETKVSAEGGSPVKAVIQLSPWKAESGEFDDDGNPTGEFGDPHPAGAPVTIGIDKAWLETQGAFWHGGPTVRTRIGDVEIKWDRYVGHLGDQRGVTLEGIGIGPVTADAFYTWEGAERPMGLAARGVVEGVALSGMVVKRGDENNLTVGAGLEVIPGLDVSAQLALDGERRQAYRLEASADDLLEGITVKVGYRAADTAFAPMYGNQGDDEDQYDLLTGFNVAAETVQSGFHIKGEYDDPTGKANISVSRDVELAGLVVSGEYNAKLQREVETEHTLKARTTIDAIPQLRGLVLSGQVKLQGDNTSYEAGAEYEAPNGIKLGAKYGSAEGFTATAGVKVEF
;
A
#
# COMPACT_ATOMS: atom_id res chain seq x y z
N MET A 1 -9.69 17.42 59.92
CA MET A 1 -9.05 16.29 59.21
C MET A 1 -8.83 16.72 57.76
N LEU A 2 -7.59 17.04 57.38
CA LEU A 2 -7.21 17.19 55.98
C LEU A 2 -7.07 15.76 55.41
N SER A 3 -8.01 15.35 54.57
CA SER A 3 -7.87 14.14 53.76
C SER A 3 -7.03 14.51 52.53
N LEU A 4 -5.75 14.15 52.53
CA LEU A 4 -4.98 14.08 51.29
C LEU A 4 -5.59 12.96 50.44
N ALA A 5 -6.29 13.34 49.36
CA ALA A 5 -6.55 12.41 48.28
C ALA A 5 -5.20 12.11 47.61
N VAL A 6 -4.71 10.88 47.79
CA VAL A 6 -3.63 10.34 46.98
C VAL A 6 -4.13 10.32 45.53
N PRO A 7 -3.42 10.90 44.55
CA PRO A 7 -3.78 10.68 43.16
C PRO A 7 -3.69 9.18 42.90
N ALA A 8 -4.83 8.55 42.62
CA ALA A 8 -4.84 7.19 42.11
C ALA A 8 -4.12 7.23 40.75
N PHE A 9 -2.93 6.66 40.67
CA PHE A 9 -2.30 6.37 39.39
C PHE A 9 -3.26 5.43 38.65
N ALA A 10 -3.81 5.89 37.53
CA ALA A 10 -4.60 5.03 36.67
C ALA A 10 -3.73 3.84 36.24
N ALA A 11 -4.32 2.64 36.25
CA ALA A 11 -3.68 1.47 35.68
C ALA A 11 -3.30 1.78 34.23
N VAL A 12 -2.02 1.62 33.90
CA VAL A 12 -1.55 1.71 32.52
C VAL A 12 -1.73 0.32 31.94
N ASP A 13 -2.76 0.14 31.12
CA ASP A 13 -2.88 -1.06 30.29
C ASP A 13 -1.94 -0.90 29.10
N VAL A 14 -0.94 -1.78 29.03
CA VAL A 14 -0.03 -1.88 27.88
C VAL A 14 -0.44 -3.14 27.12
N SER A 15 -0.87 -2.98 25.88
CA SER A 15 -1.02 -4.06 24.92
C SER A 15 0.00 -3.87 23.80
N GLY A 16 0.34 -4.92 23.08
CA GLY A 16 1.31 -4.77 22.00
C GLY A 16 1.28 -5.89 20.99
N LYS A 17 1.91 -5.63 19.85
CA LYS A 17 2.15 -6.60 18.79
C LYS A 17 3.63 -6.65 18.48
N LEU A 18 4.21 -7.83 18.63
CA LEU A 18 5.54 -8.14 18.11
C LEU A 18 5.35 -8.97 16.84
N ALA A 19 5.96 -8.53 15.74
CA ALA A 19 5.98 -9.27 14.49
C ALA A 19 7.42 -9.40 14.00
N THR A 20 7.88 -10.63 13.79
CA THR A 20 9.16 -10.89 13.13
C THR A 20 8.90 -11.73 11.90
N GLU A 21 9.55 -11.39 10.79
CA GLU A 21 9.54 -12.15 9.55
C GLU A 21 10.98 -12.41 9.10
N PHE A 22 11.24 -13.64 8.69
CA PHE A 22 12.49 -14.12 8.12
C PHE A 22 12.22 -14.58 6.70
N LYS A 23 13.12 -14.26 5.77
CA LYS A 23 13.09 -14.72 4.39
C LYS A 23 14.43 -15.37 4.05
N LEU A 24 14.38 -16.63 3.63
CA LEU A 24 15.48 -17.36 3.00
C LEU A 24 15.25 -17.32 1.48
N GLY A 25 16.29 -16.99 0.70
CA GLY A 25 16.23 -17.03 -0.75
C GLY A 25 17.58 -16.73 -1.40
N GLN A 26 17.64 -16.73 -2.72
CA GLN A 26 18.83 -16.34 -3.48
C GLN A 26 18.78 -14.84 -3.81
N ASN A 27 19.94 -14.18 -3.76
CA ASN A 27 20.08 -12.77 -4.13
C ASN A 27 20.33 -12.59 -5.64
N SER A 28 20.52 -11.35 -6.09
CA SER A 28 20.77 -11.02 -7.51
C SER A 28 22.07 -11.60 -8.09
N SER A 29 22.90 -12.25 -7.26
CA SER A 29 24.14 -12.92 -7.63
C SER A 29 24.05 -14.45 -7.45
N ASP A 30 22.83 -15.00 -7.33
CA ASP A 30 22.52 -16.41 -7.12
C ASP A 30 23.08 -17.00 -5.80
N GLU A 31 23.47 -16.15 -4.85
CA GLU A 31 23.95 -16.58 -3.54
C GLU A 31 22.79 -16.67 -2.54
N TRP A 32 22.75 -17.75 -1.76
CA TRP A 32 21.78 -17.93 -0.69
C TRP A 32 22.00 -16.92 0.45
N GLU A 33 20.92 -16.27 0.88
CA GLU A 33 20.91 -15.34 2.00
C GLU A 33 19.68 -15.52 2.90
N ILE A 34 19.86 -15.21 4.18
CA ILE A 34 18.75 -15.02 5.13
C ILE A 34 18.66 -13.53 5.45
N THR A 35 17.46 -12.99 5.26
CA THR A 35 17.08 -11.64 5.69
C THR A 35 16.02 -11.72 6.77
N GLY A 36 16.06 -10.81 7.73
CA GLY A 36 15.08 -10.76 8.81
C GLY A 36 14.63 -9.32 9.09
N VAL A 37 13.33 -9.12 9.32
CA VAL A 37 12.72 -7.85 9.71
C VAL A 37 11.92 -8.05 10.98
N THR A 38 12.05 -7.14 11.94
CA THR A 38 11.26 -7.18 13.19
C THR A 38 10.58 -5.85 13.42
N GLY A 39 9.25 -5.89 13.57
CA GLY A 39 8.41 -4.78 13.97
C GLY A 39 7.92 -4.96 15.40
N VAL A 40 8.01 -3.90 16.19
CA VAL A 40 7.46 -3.79 17.54
C VAL A 40 6.42 -2.68 17.54
N GLU A 41 5.17 -3.04 17.83
CA GLU A 41 4.07 -2.10 18.06
C GLU A 41 3.65 -2.20 19.53
N LEU A 42 3.65 -1.07 20.23
CA LEU A 42 3.24 -0.94 21.62
C LEU A 42 2.06 0.01 21.68
N GLU A 43 0.90 -0.46 22.12
CA GLU A 43 -0.25 0.39 22.40
C GLU A 43 -0.38 0.58 23.91
N THR A 44 -0.28 1.82 24.35
CA THR A 44 -0.46 2.19 25.75
C THR A 44 -1.78 2.93 25.94
N LYS A 45 -2.66 2.42 26.79
CA LYS A 45 -3.85 3.13 27.25
C LYS A 45 -3.52 3.89 28.53
N VAL A 46 -2.91 5.07 28.38
CA VAL A 46 -2.72 5.99 29.51
C VAL A 46 -3.97 6.85 29.63
N SER A 47 -4.89 6.45 30.51
CA SER A 47 -6.06 7.28 30.84
C SER A 47 -5.84 8.00 32.17
N ALA A 48 -5.57 9.31 32.15
CA ALA A 48 -6.29 10.15 33.13
C ALA A 48 -7.77 10.04 32.75
N GLU A 49 -8.73 10.02 33.68
CA GLU A 49 -10.17 9.80 33.38
C GLU A 49 -10.59 10.37 32.00
N GLY A 50 -10.81 9.49 31.01
CA GLY A 50 -11.21 9.87 29.65
C GLY A 50 -10.11 10.16 28.61
N GLY A 51 -8.83 9.90 28.88
CA GLY A 51 -7.72 10.07 27.93
C GLY A 51 -7.72 9.07 26.77
N SER A 52 -7.25 9.50 25.59
CA SER A 52 -7.13 8.66 24.40
C SER A 52 -5.86 7.79 24.42
N PRO A 53 -5.90 6.54 23.92
CA PRO A 53 -4.72 5.69 23.82
C PRO A 53 -3.61 6.32 22.97
N VAL A 54 -2.36 6.02 23.36
CA VAL A 54 -1.16 6.34 22.58
C VAL A 54 -0.55 5.05 22.06
N LYS A 55 -0.47 4.95 20.74
CA LYS A 55 0.23 3.89 20.00
C LYS A 55 1.65 4.33 19.68
N ALA A 56 2.63 3.51 20.01
CA ALA A 56 4.03 3.68 19.65
C ALA A 56 4.45 2.53 18.75
N VAL A 57 5.12 2.81 17.64
CA VAL A 57 5.61 1.78 16.72
C VAL A 57 7.09 2.00 16.48
N ILE A 58 7.85 0.92 16.51
CA ILE A 58 9.27 0.84 16.19
C ILE A 58 9.46 -0.36 15.26
N GLN A 59 9.92 -0.09 14.04
CA GLN A 59 10.38 -1.09 13.10
C GLN A 59 11.91 -1.11 13.12
N LEU A 60 12.50 -2.28 13.33
CA LEU A 60 13.93 -2.48 13.29
C LEU A 60 14.38 -2.66 11.84
N SER A 61 15.57 -2.14 11.52
CA SER A 61 16.18 -2.30 10.20
C SER A 61 16.30 -3.78 9.84
N PRO A 62 16.05 -4.14 8.56
CA PRO A 62 16.34 -5.47 8.08
C PRO A 62 17.80 -5.82 8.39
N TRP A 63 18.03 -7.02 8.90
CA TRP A 63 19.38 -7.56 9.06
C TRP A 63 19.57 -8.71 8.08
N LYS A 64 20.83 -8.90 7.68
CA LYS A 64 21.25 -9.90 6.70
C LYS A 64 22.37 -10.74 7.27
N ALA A 65 22.29 -12.06 7.10
CA ALA A 65 23.43 -12.97 7.24
C ALA A 65 23.93 -13.33 5.83
N GLU A 66 25.23 -13.14 5.58
CA GLU A 66 25.85 -13.31 4.25
C GLU A 66 26.31 -14.75 3.96
N SER A 67 26.54 -15.02 2.67
CA SER A 67 26.74 -16.28 1.93
C SER A 67 27.94 -17.16 2.35
N GLY A 68 28.69 -16.82 3.40
CA GLY A 68 29.76 -17.68 3.92
C GLY A 68 29.27 -18.87 4.76
N GLU A 69 27.98 -18.89 5.09
CA GLU A 69 27.35 -19.89 5.96
C GLU A 69 26.48 -20.91 5.19
N PHE A 70 26.43 -20.86 3.85
CA PHE A 70 25.63 -21.77 3.02
C PHE A 70 26.47 -22.34 1.86
N ASP A 71 26.18 -23.58 1.43
CA ASP A 71 26.77 -24.20 0.24
C ASP A 71 25.95 -23.89 -1.02
N ASP A 72 26.45 -24.36 -2.18
CA ASP A 72 25.81 -24.16 -3.49
C ASP A 72 24.38 -24.75 -3.56
N ASP A 73 24.05 -25.70 -2.66
CA ASP A 73 22.73 -26.34 -2.55
C ASP A 73 21.82 -25.63 -1.53
N GLY A 74 22.29 -24.55 -0.90
CA GLY A 74 21.56 -23.79 0.12
C GLY A 74 21.52 -24.45 1.49
N ASN A 75 22.36 -25.47 1.72
CA ASN A 75 22.52 -26.05 3.04
C ASN A 75 23.48 -25.19 3.87
N PRO A 76 23.19 -24.99 5.15
CA PRO A 76 24.10 -24.29 6.04
C PRO A 76 25.41 -25.08 6.20
N THR A 77 26.55 -24.43 5.99
CA THR A 77 27.90 -25.01 6.06
C THR A 77 28.55 -24.89 7.43
N GLY A 78 27.93 -24.14 8.35
CA GLY A 78 28.33 -24.00 9.76
C GLY A 78 27.42 -24.76 10.73
N GLU A 79 27.93 -25.11 11.92
CA GLU A 79 27.10 -25.62 13.02
C GLU A 79 26.30 -24.46 13.64
N PHE A 80 24.96 -24.49 13.60
CA PHE A 80 24.10 -23.56 14.36
C PHE A 80 24.29 -23.66 15.89
N GLY A 81 25.12 -24.60 16.37
CA GLY A 81 25.46 -24.81 17.77
C GLY A 81 26.63 -23.95 18.28
N ASP A 82 27.40 -23.33 17.38
CA ASP A 82 28.41 -22.37 17.79
C ASP A 82 27.74 -21.02 18.05
N PRO A 83 27.94 -20.38 19.23
CA PRO A 83 27.48 -19.02 19.44
C PRO A 83 28.05 -18.16 18.32
N HIS A 84 27.19 -17.44 17.60
CA HIS A 84 27.56 -16.53 16.51
C HIS A 84 28.94 -15.91 16.76
N PRO A 85 29.86 -15.94 15.77
CA PRO A 85 31.24 -15.52 15.98
C PRO A 85 31.24 -14.18 16.70
N ALA A 86 31.73 -14.20 17.94
CA ALA A 86 31.77 -13.06 18.82
C ALA A 86 32.66 -11.98 18.20
N GLY A 87 32.10 -11.15 17.32
CA GLY A 87 32.90 -10.22 16.52
C GLY A 87 32.18 -9.48 15.41
N ALA A 88 31.09 -10.00 14.84
CA ALA A 88 30.26 -9.23 13.91
C ALA A 88 29.09 -8.61 14.69
N PRO A 89 29.09 -7.30 15.00
CA PRO A 89 27.96 -6.67 15.65
C PRO A 89 26.74 -6.75 14.71
N VAL A 90 25.73 -7.53 15.10
CA VAL A 90 24.38 -7.38 14.51
C VAL A 90 23.94 -5.96 14.86
N THR A 91 24.08 -5.06 13.89
CA THR A 91 23.68 -3.67 14.07
C THR A 91 22.18 -3.62 13.90
N ILE A 92 21.46 -3.71 15.02
CA ILE A 92 20.01 -3.49 15.06
C ILE A 92 19.78 -1.99 14.90
N GLY A 93 19.50 -1.55 13.68
CA GLY A 93 19.05 -0.19 13.38
C GLY A 93 17.55 -0.03 13.65
N ILE A 94 17.09 1.22 13.71
CA ILE A 94 15.65 1.55 13.64
C ILE A 94 15.38 2.01 12.21
N ASP A 95 14.47 1.33 11.53
CA ASP A 95 14.02 1.65 10.18
C ASP A 95 12.93 2.72 10.19
N LYS A 96 11.88 2.49 11.00
CA LYS A 96 10.77 3.42 11.19
C LYS A 96 10.42 3.51 12.66
N ALA A 97 10.06 4.70 13.14
CA ALA A 97 9.51 4.89 14.46
C ALA A 97 8.51 6.04 14.48
N TRP A 98 7.34 5.81 15.06
CA TRP A 98 6.35 6.86 15.24
C TRP A 98 5.51 6.69 16.50
N LEU A 99 4.96 7.80 16.97
CA LEU A 99 3.89 7.86 17.94
C LEU A 99 2.60 8.24 17.22
N GLU A 100 1.50 7.60 17.57
CA GLU A 100 0.17 7.83 17.03
C GLU A 100 -0.84 7.94 18.15
N THR A 101 -1.74 8.91 18.04
CA THR A 101 -2.89 9.05 18.94
C THR A 101 -4.14 9.31 18.12
N GLN A 102 -5.30 8.90 18.65
CA GLN A 102 -6.59 9.18 18.04
C GLN A 102 -7.51 9.78 19.09
N GLY A 103 -7.71 11.10 19.03
CA GLY A 103 -8.46 11.83 20.05
C GLY A 103 -8.80 13.26 19.63
N ALA A 104 -9.73 13.89 20.35
CA ALA A 104 -10.08 15.27 20.12
C ALA A 104 -9.08 16.22 20.82
N PHE A 105 -8.67 17.30 20.16
CA PHE A 105 -7.79 18.31 20.77
C PHE A 105 -8.50 19.22 21.78
N TRP A 106 -9.84 19.27 21.74
CA TRP A 106 -10.66 20.00 22.70
C TRP A 106 -11.94 19.22 23.03
N HIS A 107 -12.54 19.50 24.19
CA HIS A 107 -13.78 18.84 24.62
C HIS A 107 -14.91 19.04 23.59
N GLY A 108 -15.49 17.93 23.14
CA GLY A 108 -16.54 17.92 22.12
C GLY A 108 -16.06 18.20 20.70
N GLY A 109 -14.75 18.29 20.47
CA GLY A 109 -14.16 18.41 19.14
C GLY A 109 -14.18 17.09 18.35
N PRO A 110 -13.90 17.15 17.04
CA PRO A 110 -13.76 15.95 16.23
C PRO A 110 -12.53 15.15 16.68
N THR A 111 -12.60 13.83 16.53
CA THR A 111 -11.47 12.94 16.74
C THR A 111 -10.47 13.13 15.60
N VAL A 112 -9.21 13.45 15.94
CA VAL A 112 -8.12 13.64 14.99
C VAL A 112 -7.07 12.56 15.23
N ARG A 113 -6.60 11.92 14.16
CA ARG A 113 -5.42 11.06 14.20
C ARG A 113 -4.18 11.93 14.11
N THR A 114 -3.33 11.86 15.13
CA THR A 114 -2.06 12.59 15.17
C THR A 114 -0.93 11.59 15.13
N ARG A 115 -0.06 11.68 14.12
CA ARG A 115 1.17 10.86 14.02
C ARG A 115 2.40 11.76 14.07
N ILE A 116 3.42 11.36 14.83
CA ILE A 116 4.69 12.07 14.97
C ILE A 116 5.84 11.06 14.82
N GLY A 117 6.79 11.30 13.92
CA GLY A 117 7.89 10.38 13.63
C GLY A 117 7.98 10.09 12.14
N ASP A 118 8.21 8.83 11.76
CA ASP A 118 8.11 8.40 10.38
C ASP A 118 6.64 8.36 9.93
N VAL A 119 6.35 9.08 8.84
CA VAL A 119 5.02 9.26 8.25
C VAL A 119 5.10 8.99 6.75
N GLU A 120 4.04 8.44 6.17
CA GLU A 120 3.94 8.22 4.73
C GLU A 120 2.94 9.21 4.13
N ILE A 121 3.38 10.00 3.15
CA ILE A 121 2.56 11.04 2.52
C ILE A 121 2.43 10.70 1.03
N LYS A 122 1.30 10.10 0.67
CA LYS A 122 0.87 9.76 -0.69
C LYS A 122 -0.58 10.18 -0.93
N TRP A 123 -0.92 11.42 -0.56
CA TRP A 123 -2.30 11.90 -0.46
C TRP A 123 -2.90 12.36 -1.78
N ASP A 124 -2.05 12.75 -2.74
CA ASP A 124 -2.47 13.19 -4.07
C ASP A 124 -1.38 12.85 -5.09
N ARG A 125 -1.78 12.34 -6.26
CA ARG A 125 -0.85 11.88 -7.30
C ARG A 125 -0.03 13.01 -7.94
N TYR A 126 -0.52 14.25 -7.98
CA TYR A 126 0.14 15.36 -8.65
C TYR A 126 1.02 16.17 -7.71
N VAL A 127 0.60 16.42 -6.46
CA VAL A 127 1.29 17.40 -5.59
C VAL A 127 1.63 16.91 -4.19
N GLY A 128 1.10 15.76 -3.77
CA GLY A 128 1.11 15.27 -2.39
C GLY A 128 1.72 13.89 -2.20
N HIS A 129 2.70 13.52 -3.03
CA HIS A 129 3.36 12.22 -3.04
C HIS A 129 4.84 12.35 -2.62
N LEU A 130 5.08 12.55 -1.31
CA LEU A 130 6.42 12.70 -0.74
C LEU A 130 7.04 11.34 -0.35
N GLY A 131 6.24 10.27 -0.26
CA GLY A 131 6.68 8.97 0.22
C GLY A 131 6.90 8.94 1.73
N ASP A 132 7.86 8.12 2.18
CA ASP A 132 8.28 8.05 3.59
C ASP A 132 9.04 9.33 3.96
N GLN A 133 8.64 9.96 5.05
CA GLN A 133 9.18 11.22 5.55
C GLN A 133 9.23 11.20 7.08
N ARG A 134 10.11 12.01 7.68
CA ARG A 134 10.02 12.32 9.11
C ARG A 134 9.22 13.60 9.34
N GLY A 135 8.19 13.54 10.16
CA GLY A 135 7.32 14.68 10.39
C GLY A 135 6.16 14.44 11.33
N VAL A 136 5.12 15.24 11.12
CA VAL A 136 3.84 15.16 11.81
C VAL A 136 2.72 15.10 10.77
N THR A 137 1.74 14.22 10.97
CA THR A 137 0.46 14.26 10.27
C THR A 137 -0.69 14.44 11.25
N LEU A 138 -1.67 15.24 10.84
CA LEU A 138 -2.97 15.41 11.48
C LEU A 138 -4.03 15.02 10.48
N GLU A 139 -4.83 14.01 10.78
CA GLU A 139 -5.79 13.46 9.83
C GLU A 139 -7.17 13.32 10.46
N GLY A 140 -8.22 13.64 9.70
CA GLY A 140 -9.59 13.58 10.17
C GLY A 140 -10.10 14.84 10.85
N ILE A 141 -9.55 16.02 10.57
CA ILE A 141 -10.01 17.28 11.15
C ILE A 141 -11.38 17.63 10.57
N GLY A 142 -12.45 17.31 11.29
CA GLY A 142 -13.83 17.59 10.88
C GLY A 142 -14.20 19.08 11.03
N ILE A 143 -14.59 19.72 9.93
CA ILE A 143 -15.08 21.10 9.86
C ILE A 143 -16.40 21.10 9.07
N GLY A 144 -17.52 20.85 9.76
CA GLY A 144 -18.82 20.71 9.12
C GLY A 144 -18.85 19.52 8.14
N PRO A 145 -19.23 19.71 6.86
CA PRO A 145 -19.23 18.64 5.86
C PRO A 145 -17.85 18.32 5.28
N VAL A 146 -16.80 19.03 5.71
CA VAL A 146 -15.44 18.89 5.20
C VAL A 146 -14.56 18.20 6.24
N THR A 147 -13.70 17.31 5.77
CA THR A 147 -12.59 16.73 6.52
C THR A 147 -11.28 17.31 5.98
N ALA A 148 -10.41 17.78 6.87
CA ALA A 148 -9.09 18.28 6.52
C ALA A 148 -7.98 17.42 7.12
N ASP A 149 -6.89 17.31 6.39
CA ASP A 149 -5.68 16.58 6.74
C ASP A 149 -4.49 17.52 6.54
N ALA A 150 -3.50 17.48 7.43
CA ALA A 150 -2.34 18.36 7.37
C ALA A 150 -1.05 17.61 7.69
N PHE A 151 0.06 18.00 7.05
CA PHE A 151 1.37 17.46 7.36
C PHE A 151 2.44 18.55 7.47
N TYR A 152 3.49 18.26 8.22
CA TYR A 152 4.72 19.04 8.29
C TYR A 152 5.91 18.10 8.40
N THR A 153 6.86 18.15 7.47
CA THR A 153 8.05 17.29 7.47
C THR A 153 9.30 18.05 7.89
N TRP A 154 10.27 17.32 8.44
CA TRP A 154 11.54 17.86 8.91
C TRP A 154 12.68 17.65 7.92
N GLU A 155 12.46 16.86 6.88
CA GLU A 155 13.49 16.52 5.89
C GLU A 155 13.67 17.59 4.82
N GLY A 156 14.92 17.75 4.37
CA GLY A 156 15.29 18.69 3.31
C GLY A 156 15.44 20.14 3.75
N ALA A 157 15.97 20.97 2.84
CA ALA A 157 15.93 22.41 2.98
C ALA A 157 14.48 22.90 2.83
N GLU A 158 14.10 23.90 3.63
CA GLU A 158 12.79 24.59 3.53
C GLU A 158 11.53 23.79 3.94
N ARG A 159 11.70 22.60 4.54
CA ARG A 159 10.71 21.83 5.32
C ARG A 159 9.28 21.81 4.73
N PRO A 160 8.97 20.83 3.89
CA PRO A 160 7.67 20.69 3.25
C PRO A 160 6.49 20.65 4.24
N MET A 161 5.39 21.29 3.84
CA MET A 161 4.13 21.23 4.57
C MET A 161 2.96 21.20 3.59
N GLY A 162 1.86 20.61 4.01
CA GLY A 162 0.66 20.57 3.18
C GLY A 162 -0.62 20.50 3.97
N LEU A 163 -1.68 20.91 3.30
CA LEU A 163 -3.06 20.85 3.78
C LEU A 163 -3.91 20.26 2.66
N ALA A 164 -4.64 19.20 2.97
CA ALA A 164 -5.66 18.61 2.12
C ALA A 164 -7.04 18.80 2.77
N ALA A 165 -8.06 18.96 1.95
CA ALA A 165 -9.45 19.04 2.39
C ALA A 165 -10.34 18.29 1.42
N ARG A 166 -11.35 17.60 1.95
CA ARG A 166 -12.34 16.85 1.16
C ARG A 166 -13.70 16.90 1.83
N GLY A 167 -14.77 16.96 1.05
CA GLY A 167 -16.13 16.98 1.59
C GLY A 167 -17.17 16.87 0.49
N VAL A 168 -18.42 16.66 0.88
CA VAL A 168 -19.56 16.64 -0.06
C VAL A 168 -20.45 17.84 0.23
N VAL A 169 -20.65 18.68 -0.78
CA VAL A 169 -21.51 19.87 -0.69
C VAL A 169 -22.57 19.75 -1.78
N GLU A 170 -23.84 19.69 -1.38
CA GLU A 170 -24.98 19.60 -2.30
C GLU A 170 -24.86 18.46 -3.34
N GLY A 171 -24.31 17.30 -2.91
CA GLY A 171 -24.12 16.13 -3.78
C GLY A 171 -22.86 16.18 -4.65
N VAL A 172 -22.07 17.25 -4.58
CA VAL A 172 -20.77 17.35 -5.25
C VAL A 172 -19.66 17.03 -4.25
N ALA A 173 -18.91 15.96 -4.52
CA ALA A 173 -17.67 15.65 -3.83
C ALA A 173 -16.59 16.63 -4.27
N LEU A 174 -16.04 17.40 -3.33
CA LEU A 174 -14.96 18.34 -3.56
C LEU A 174 -13.71 17.87 -2.84
N SER A 175 -12.56 18.05 -3.48
CA SER A 175 -11.25 17.85 -2.87
C SER A 175 -10.31 18.98 -3.24
N GLY A 176 -9.30 19.22 -2.41
CA GLY A 176 -8.20 20.10 -2.76
C GLY A 176 -7.03 19.92 -1.82
N MET A 177 -5.83 20.20 -2.32
CA MET A 177 -4.61 20.05 -1.58
C MET A 177 -3.62 21.14 -1.96
N VAL A 178 -2.97 21.76 -0.98
CA VAL A 178 -1.84 22.67 -1.20
C VAL A 178 -0.60 22.07 -0.54
N VAL A 179 0.52 22.10 -1.25
CA VAL A 179 1.82 21.72 -0.71
C VAL A 179 2.79 22.85 -0.92
N LYS A 180 3.50 23.21 0.15
CA LYS A 180 4.46 24.31 0.19
C LYS A 180 5.84 23.79 0.59
N ARG A 181 6.87 24.30 -0.08
CA ARG A 181 8.28 24.17 0.31
C ARG A 181 8.97 25.49 -0.06
N GLY A 182 9.57 26.17 0.93
CA GLY A 182 10.15 27.49 0.71
C GLY A 182 9.10 28.50 0.24
N ASP A 183 9.33 29.11 -0.92
CA ASP A 183 8.39 30.04 -1.57
C ASP A 183 7.52 29.38 -2.66
N GLU A 184 7.81 28.12 -3.01
CA GLU A 184 7.05 27.36 -4.00
C GLU A 184 5.79 26.74 -3.40
N ASN A 185 4.69 26.76 -4.16
CA ASN A 185 3.45 26.09 -3.80
C ASN A 185 2.90 25.32 -4.99
N ASN A 186 2.49 24.08 -4.76
CA ASN A 186 1.65 23.33 -5.69
C ASN A 186 0.23 23.22 -5.14
N LEU A 187 -0.74 23.09 -6.03
CA LEU A 187 -2.15 22.99 -5.69
C LEU A 187 -2.82 21.88 -6.49
N THR A 188 -3.73 21.12 -5.89
CA THR A 188 -4.78 20.39 -6.61
C THR A 188 -6.16 20.80 -6.16
N VAL A 189 -7.10 20.71 -7.08
CA VAL A 189 -8.53 20.80 -6.83
C VAL A 189 -9.23 19.71 -7.62
N GLY A 190 -10.23 19.08 -7.01
CA GLY A 190 -11.04 18.04 -7.60
C GLY A 190 -12.51 18.24 -7.32
N ALA A 191 -13.34 17.82 -8.27
CA ALA A 191 -14.79 17.78 -8.13
C ALA A 191 -15.32 16.48 -8.74
N GLY A 192 -16.26 15.83 -8.07
CA GLY A 192 -16.97 14.65 -8.56
C GLY A 192 -18.46 14.75 -8.26
N LEU A 193 -19.30 14.28 -9.17
CA LEU A 193 -20.74 14.18 -8.94
C LEU A 193 -21.35 13.00 -9.70
N GLU A 194 -22.40 12.45 -9.12
CA GLU A 194 -23.32 11.56 -9.83
C GLU A 194 -24.34 12.45 -10.56
N VAL A 195 -24.20 12.58 -11.89
CA VAL A 195 -25.02 13.48 -12.72
C VAL A 195 -26.46 13.01 -12.77
N ILE A 196 -26.63 11.70 -12.92
CA ILE A 196 -27.87 10.92 -12.84
C ILE A 196 -27.52 9.56 -12.25
N PRO A 197 -28.50 8.80 -11.69
CA PRO A 197 -28.23 7.48 -11.11
C PRO A 197 -27.39 6.58 -12.05
N GLY A 198 -26.23 6.15 -11.59
CA GLY A 198 -25.29 5.31 -12.33
C GLY A 198 -24.37 6.04 -13.33
N LEU A 199 -24.38 7.39 -13.38
CA LEU A 199 -23.43 8.18 -14.17
C LEU A 199 -22.62 9.11 -13.27
N ASP A 200 -21.40 8.68 -12.93
CA ASP A 200 -20.43 9.46 -12.19
C ASP A 200 -19.51 10.24 -13.14
N VAL A 201 -19.26 11.50 -12.81
CA VAL A 201 -18.30 12.36 -13.52
C VAL A 201 -17.38 13.02 -12.50
N SER A 202 -16.07 12.96 -12.74
CA SER A 202 -15.08 13.64 -11.89
C SER A 202 -14.02 14.37 -12.71
N ALA A 203 -13.56 15.50 -12.20
CA ALA A 203 -12.47 16.27 -12.78
C ALA A 203 -11.46 16.64 -11.70
N GLN A 204 -10.19 16.68 -12.07
CA GLN A 204 -9.09 17.13 -11.22
C GLN A 204 -8.19 18.08 -12.01
N LEU A 205 -7.75 19.15 -11.37
CA LEU A 205 -6.78 20.12 -11.87
C LEU A 205 -5.64 20.25 -10.86
N ALA A 206 -4.41 20.22 -11.35
CA ALA A 206 -3.20 20.44 -10.60
C ALA A 206 -2.44 21.65 -11.16
N LEU A 207 -1.83 22.43 -10.29
CA LEU A 207 -0.95 23.55 -10.62
C LEU A 207 0.38 23.38 -9.88
N ASP A 208 1.49 23.58 -10.59
CA ASP A 208 2.82 23.62 -9.98
C ASP A 208 3.21 25.04 -9.52
N GLY A 209 4.42 25.19 -8.98
CA GLY A 209 4.95 26.48 -8.50
C GLY A 209 4.98 27.60 -9.56
N GLU A 210 5.05 27.25 -10.84
CA GLU A 210 5.02 28.19 -11.98
C GLU A 210 3.61 28.34 -12.57
N ARG A 211 2.59 27.75 -11.93
CA ARG A 211 1.20 27.71 -12.37
C ARG A 211 1.00 27.01 -13.72
N ARG A 212 1.90 26.11 -14.09
CA ARG A 212 1.67 25.17 -15.19
C ARG A 212 0.66 24.14 -14.72
N GLN A 213 -0.15 23.62 -15.62
CA GLN A 213 -1.30 22.81 -15.27
C GLN A 213 -1.22 21.36 -15.74
N ALA A 214 -1.79 20.46 -14.95
CA ALA A 214 -2.18 19.13 -15.39
C ALA A 214 -3.63 18.87 -14.98
N TYR A 215 -4.41 18.22 -15.83
CA TYR A 215 -5.80 17.94 -15.53
C TYR A 215 -6.25 16.58 -16.06
N ARG A 216 -7.28 16.04 -15.41
CA ARG A 216 -7.93 14.79 -15.78
C ARG A 216 -9.43 14.94 -15.63
N LEU A 217 -10.18 14.42 -16.58
CA LEU A 217 -11.63 14.28 -16.56
C LEU A 217 -11.96 12.81 -16.71
N GLU A 218 -12.89 12.30 -15.93
CA GLU A 218 -13.34 10.92 -15.96
C GLU A 218 -14.85 10.86 -15.88
N ALA A 219 -15.43 9.86 -16.54
CA ALA A 219 -16.81 9.49 -16.40
C ALA A 219 -16.93 7.96 -16.30
N SER A 220 -17.78 7.49 -15.40
CA SER A 220 -18.16 6.08 -15.27
C SER A 220 -19.67 5.98 -15.41
N ALA A 221 -20.13 5.10 -16.28
CA ALA A 221 -21.54 4.81 -16.47
C ALA A 221 -21.80 3.33 -16.20
N ASP A 222 -22.55 3.05 -15.15
CA ASP A 222 -23.08 1.72 -14.86
C ASP A 222 -24.33 1.47 -15.70
N ASP A 223 -24.49 0.24 -16.17
CA ASP A 223 -25.65 -0.21 -16.94
C ASP A 223 -25.99 0.68 -18.17
N LEU A 224 -24.99 1.34 -18.77
CA LEU A 224 -25.16 2.04 -20.05
C LEU A 224 -25.68 1.07 -21.13
N LEU A 225 -25.22 -0.18 -21.04
CA LEU A 225 -25.83 -1.37 -21.61
C LEU A 225 -26.04 -2.35 -20.44
N GLU A 226 -27.12 -3.14 -20.44
CA GLU A 226 -27.47 -4.03 -19.32
C GLU A 226 -26.27 -4.91 -18.89
N GLY A 227 -25.81 -4.74 -17.64
CA GLY A 227 -24.69 -5.48 -17.07
C GLY A 227 -23.30 -5.08 -17.58
N ILE A 228 -23.16 -3.90 -18.20
CA ILE A 228 -21.87 -3.36 -18.67
C ILE A 228 -21.62 -1.98 -18.04
N THR A 229 -20.53 -1.88 -17.28
CA THR A 229 -19.97 -0.60 -16.82
C THR A 229 -18.96 -0.09 -17.83
N VAL A 230 -19.09 1.18 -18.24
CA VAL A 230 -18.15 1.85 -19.14
C VAL A 230 -17.47 2.99 -18.40
N LYS A 231 -16.15 3.07 -18.51
CA LYS A 231 -15.36 4.20 -18.00
C LYS A 231 -14.66 4.88 -19.16
N VAL A 232 -14.68 6.20 -19.18
CA VAL A 232 -13.93 7.01 -20.12
C VAL A 232 -13.20 8.10 -19.36
N GLY A 233 -12.06 8.52 -19.87
CA GLY A 233 -11.39 9.69 -19.34
C GLY A 233 -10.52 10.36 -20.37
N TYR A 234 -10.12 11.57 -20.02
CA TYR A 234 -9.21 12.39 -20.79
C TYR A 234 -8.23 13.05 -19.82
N ARG A 235 -6.95 13.04 -20.18
CA ARG A 235 -5.91 13.74 -19.43
C ARG A 235 -5.06 14.58 -20.35
N ALA A 236 -4.55 15.67 -19.81
CA ALA A 236 -3.53 16.49 -20.46
C ALA A 236 -2.72 17.23 -19.41
N ALA A 237 -1.50 17.61 -19.77
CA ALA A 237 -0.65 18.46 -18.95
C ALA A 237 0.18 19.39 -19.83
N ASP A 238 0.54 20.54 -19.27
CA ASP A 238 1.61 21.36 -19.83
C ASP A 238 2.88 20.52 -19.81
N THR A 239 3.61 20.50 -20.93
CA THR A 239 4.84 19.68 -21.07
C THR A 239 5.95 20.07 -20.10
N ALA A 240 5.85 21.26 -19.51
CA ALA A 240 6.78 21.75 -18.50
C ALA A 240 6.22 21.59 -17.07
N PHE A 241 5.00 21.07 -16.86
CA PHE A 241 4.43 20.84 -15.53
C PHE A 241 5.38 19.98 -14.68
N ALA A 242 5.87 20.55 -13.59
CA ALA A 242 6.89 19.97 -12.75
C ALA A 242 6.58 20.25 -11.27
N PRO A 243 5.61 19.55 -10.68
CA PRO A 243 5.30 19.68 -9.27
C PRO A 243 6.44 19.12 -8.43
N MET A 244 6.76 19.81 -7.33
CA MET A 244 7.69 19.37 -6.29
C MET A 244 7.55 17.90 -5.83
N TYR A 245 6.31 17.38 -5.72
CA TYR A 245 6.01 16.08 -5.09
C TYR A 245 4.86 15.34 -5.77
N GLY A 246 4.98 15.10 -7.08
CA GLY A 246 4.03 14.23 -7.77
C GLY A 246 4.54 12.78 -7.85
N ASN A 247 3.62 11.82 -7.99
CA ASN A 247 3.94 10.43 -8.24
C ASN A 247 4.46 10.25 -9.68
N GLN A 248 5.79 10.28 -9.85
CA GLN A 248 6.46 10.01 -11.12
C GLN A 248 6.97 8.56 -11.25
N GLY A 249 6.68 7.68 -10.27
CA GLY A 249 7.20 6.30 -10.24
C GLY A 249 6.44 5.32 -11.14
N ASP A 250 6.73 4.02 -11.02
CA ASP A 250 6.12 2.93 -11.81
C ASP A 250 4.75 2.45 -11.27
N ASP A 251 4.06 3.28 -10.48
CA ASP A 251 2.76 2.95 -9.88
C ASP A 251 1.59 3.13 -10.88
N GLU A 252 0.50 2.38 -10.71
CA GLU A 252 -0.73 2.55 -11.52
C GLU A 252 -1.32 3.97 -11.41
N ASP A 253 -1.03 4.67 -10.31
CA ASP A 253 -1.47 6.04 -10.03
C ASP A 253 -0.45 7.13 -10.43
N GLN A 254 0.60 6.79 -11.18
CA GLN A 254 1.60 7.75 -11.68
C GLN A 254 0.95 8.87 -12.48
N TYR A 255 1.23 10.14 -12.18
CA TYR A 255 0.84 11.19 -13.12
C TYR A 255 1.86 11.24 -14.27
N ASP A 256 1.36 11.24 -15.49
CA ASP A 256 2.18 11.43 -16.68
C ASP A 256 1.89 12.81 -17.30
N LEU A 257 2.83 13.28 -18.12
CA LEU A 257 2.67 14.51 -18.91
C LEU A 257 2.02 14.22 -20.26
N LEU A 258 1.42 13.04 -20.41
CA LEU A 258 0.86 12.63 -21.68
C LEU A 258 -0.54 13.20 -21.85
N THR A 259 -0.94 13.37 -23.10
CA THR A 259 -2.25 13.89 -23.47
C THR A 259 -2.99 12.87 -24.29
N GLY A 260 -4.24 12.59 -23.93
CA GLY A 260 -5.10 11.68 -24.65
C GLY A 260 -6.21 11.12 -23.78
N PHE A 261 -6.84 10.07 -24.26
CA PHE A 261 -8.01 9.47 -23.63
C PHE A 261 -7.72 8.06 -23.13
N ASN A 262 -8.50 7.62 -22.14
CA ASN A 262 -8.59 6.22 -21.75
C ASN A 262 -10.05 5.77 -21.84
N VAL A 263 -10.25 4.50 -22.15
CA VAL A 263 -11.55 3.85 -22.16
C VAL A 263 -11.44 2.49 -21.51
N ALA A 264 -12.43 2.13 -20.70
CA ALA A 264 -12.56 0.80 -20.13
C ALA A 264 -14.01 0.34 -20.19
N ALA A 265 -14.19 -0.97 -20.26
CA ALA A 265 -15.48 -1.63 -20.14
C ALA A 265 -15.34 -2.85 -19.23
N GLU A 266 -16.32 -3.06 -18.36
CA GLU A 266 -16.38 -4.18 -17.43
C GLU A 266 -17.77 -4.82 -17.48
N THR A 267 -17.83 -6.15 -17.42
CA THR A 267 -19.08 -6.90 -17.39
C THR A 267 -18.92 -8.22 -16.66
N VAL A 268 -20.04 -8.74 -16.14
CA VAL A 268 -20.13 -10.10 -15.61
C VAL A 268 -21.02 -10.94 -16.52
N GLN A 269 -20.44 -11.89 -17.24
CA GLN A 269 -21.17 -12.77 -18.14
C GLN A 269 -20.95 -14.23 -17.78
N SER A 270 -22.04 -14.94 -17.44
CA SER A 270 -21.99 -16.38 -17.10
C SER A 270 -20.99 -16.73 -15.99
N GLY A 271 -20.82 -15.84 -15.02
CA GLY A 271 -19.87 -15.98 -13.90
C GLY A 271 -18.42 -15.62 -14.23
N PHE A 272 -18.14 -15.12 -15.44
CA PHE A 272 -16.84 -14.52 -15.77
C PHE A 272 -16.91 -13.01 -15.57
N HIS A 273 -15.99 -12.47 -14.79
CA HIS A 273 -15.71 -11.04 -14.74
C HIS A 273 -14.75 -10.72 -15.88
N ILE A 274 -15.17 -9.85 -16.79
CA ILE A 274 -14.40 -9.47 -17.99
C ILE A 274 -14.17 -7.97 -17.93
N LYS A 275 -12.92 -7.55 -18.05
CA LYS A 275 -12.51 -6.15 -18.13
C LYS A 275 -11.65 -5.95 -19.37
N GLY A 276 -11.91 -4.86 -20.09
CA GLY A 276 -11.04 -4.37 -21.15
C GLY A 276 -10.72 -2.91 -20.92
N GLU A 277 -9.47 -2.52 -21.10
CA GLU A 277 -8.99 -1.15 -20.92
C GLU A 277 -8.07 -0.77 -22.08
N TYR A 278 -8.12 0.48 -22.49
CA TYR A 278 -7.22 1.06 -23.46
C TYR A 278 -6.81 2.47 -23.03
N ASP A 279 -5.52 2.72 -23.07
CA ASP A 279 -4.88 4.00 -22.78
C ASP A 279 -4.18 4.48 -24.04
N ASP A 280 -4.77 5.47 -24.72
CA ASP A 280 -4.26 6.05 -25.96
C ASP A 280 -2.86 6.69 -25.78
N PRO A 281 -2.60 7.49 -24.72
CA PRO A 281 -1.30 8.13 -24.55
C PRO A 281 -0.12 7.14 -24.44
N THR A 282 -0.31 6.01 -23.76
CA THR A 282 0.72 4.98 -23.62
C THR A 282 0.65 3.88 -24.69
N GLY A 283 -0.43 3.86 -25.49
CA GLY A 283 -0.70 2.82 -26.47
C GLY A 283 -0.86 1.43 -25.85
N LYS A 284 -1.30 1.36 -24.59
CA LYS A 284 -1.46 0.11 -23.82
C LYS A 284 -2.92 -0.32 -23.80
N ALA A 285 -3.18 -1.61 -24.02
CA ALA A 285 -4.47 -2.22 -23.81
C ALA A 285 -4.35 -3.38 -22.83
N ASN A 286 -5.25 -3.47 -21.85
CA ASN A 286 -5.31 -4.58 -20.90
C ASN A 286 -6.64 -5.32 -21.07
N ILE A 287 -6.59 -6.64 -21.11
CA ILE A 287 -7.79 -7.49 -21.08
C ILE A 287 -7.64 -8.44 -19.91
N SER A 288 -8.58 -8.41 -18.97
CA SER A 288 -8.61 -9.32 -17.82
C SER A 288 -9.88 -10.15 -17.82
N VAL A 289 -9.75 -11.45 -17.54
CA VAL A 289 -10.87 -12.36 -17.33
C VAL A 289 -10.63 -13.14 -16.05
N SER A 290 -11.55 -13.07 -15.10
CA SER A 290 -11.48 -13.85 -13.86
C SER A 290 -12.77 -14.60 -13.57
N ARG A 291 -12.62 -15.72 -12.87
CA ARG A 291 -13.73 -16.57 -12.44
C ARG A 291 -13.32 -17.50 -11.32
N ASP A 292 -14.23 -17.70 -10.38
CA ASP A 292 -14.17 -18.80 -9.43
C ASP A 292 -14.78 -20.07 -10.03
N VAL A 293 -14.05 -21.17 -9.94
CA VAL A 293 -14.48 -22.49 -10.42
C VAL A 293 -14.35 -23.50 -9.29
N GLU A 294 -15.41 -24.28 -9.06
CA GLU A 294 -15.34 -25.42 -8.16
C GLU A 294 -14.71 -26.61 -8.88
N LEU A 295 -13.57 -27.08 -8.36
CA LEU A 295 -12.82 -28.22 -8.88
C LEU A 295 -12.55 -29.19 -7.73
N ALA A 296 -13.13 -30.39 -7.81
CA ALA A 296 -12.94 -31.44 -6.81
C ALA A 296 -13.25 -31.00 -5.35
N GLY A 297 -14.27 -30.16 -5.16
CA GLY A 297 -14.68 -29.64 -3.84
C GLY A 297 -13.82 -28.49 -3.32
N LEU A 298 -12.91 -27.96 -4.14
CA LEU A 298 -12.13 -26.75 -3.86
C LEU A 298 -12.61 -25.61 -4.76
N VAL A 299 -12.72 -24.41 -4.20
CA VAL A 299 -12.93 -23.20 -4.99
C VAL A 299 -11.56 -22.72 -5.48
N VAL A 300 -11.39 -22.64 -6.79
CA VAL A 300 -10.18 -22.13 -7.45
C VAL A 300 -10.52 -20.82 -8.13
N SER A 301 -9.90 -19.74 -7.68
CA SER A 301 -9.96 -18.43 -8.33
C SER A 301 -8.95 -18.39 -9.46
N GLY A 302 -9.43 -18.34 -10.70
CA GLY A 302 -8.61 -18.20 -11.90
C GLY A 302 -8.67 -16.78 -12.45
N GLU A 303 -7.53 -16.26 -12.89
CA GLU A 303 -7.41 -14.94 -13.49
C GLU A 303 -6.47 -15.00 -14.69
N TYR A 304 -6.90 -14.48 -15.83
CA TYR A 304 -6.08 -14.28 -17.01
C TYR A 304 -6.00 -12.79 -17.32
N ASN A 305 -4.79 -12.29 -17.56
CA ASN A 305 -4.53 -10.93 -18.01
C ASN A 305 -3.71 -10.96 -19.30
N ALA A 306 -4.08 -10.13 -20.28
CA ALA A 306 -3.26 -9.84 -21.44
C ALA A 306 -2.95 -8.34 -21.47
N LYS A 307 -1.66 -7.98 -21.51
CA LYS A 307 -1.19 -6.61 -21.71
C LYS A 307 -0.63 -6.47 -23.11
N LEU A 308 -1.26 -5.66 -23.93
CA LEU A 308 -0.85 -5.34 -25.28
C LEU A 308 -0.25 -3.94 -25.26
N GLN A 309 0.89 -3.77 -25.91
CA GLN A 309 1.49 -2.46 -26.13
C GLN A 309 2.09 -2.42 -27.54
N ARG A 310 1.97 -1.28 -28.21
CA ARG A 310 2.51 -1.12 -29.56
C ARG A 310 4.01 -1.41 -29.57
N GLU A 311 4.45 -2.22 -30.54
CA GLU A 311 5.87 -2.59 -30.74
C GLU A 311 6.49 -3.39 -29.57
N VAL A 312 5.67 -3.91 -28.66
CA VAL A 312 6.07 -4.83 -27.59
C VAL A 312 5.28 -6.12 -27.72
N GLU A 313 5.91 -7.26 -27.46
CA GLU A 313 5.22 -8.55 -27.45
C GLU A 313 4.15 -8.58 -26.35
N THR A 314 3.00 -9.19 -26.66
CA THR A 314 1.89 -9.27 -25.71
C THR A 314 2.31 -10.08 -24.50
N GLU A 315 2.14 -9.50 -23.32
CA GLU A 315 2.35 -10.17 -22.05
C GLU A 315 1.06 -10.87 -21.63
N HIS A 316 1.08 -12.18 -21.52
CA HIS A 316 -0.01 -12.99 -21.00
C HIS A 316 0.33 -13.44 -19.59
N THR A 317 -0.56 -13.24 -18.62
CA THR A 317 -0.39 -13.72 -17.24
C THR A 317 -1.61 -14.55 -16.86
N LEU A 318 -1.39 -15.81 -16.49
CA LEU A 318 -2.41 -16.69 -15.90
C LEU A 318 -2.08 -16.89 -14.42
N LYS A 319 -3.05 -16.63 -13.54
CA LYS A 319 -2.97 -16.89 -12.10
C LYS A 319 -4.06 -17.86 -11.67
N ALA A 320 -3.73 -18.69 -10.70
CA ALA A 320 -4.70 -19.52 -10.00
C ALA A 320 -4.41 -19.47 -8.50
N ARG A 321 -5.46 -19.37 -7.68
CA ARG A 321 -5.35 -19.41 -6.22
C ARG A 321 -6.46 -20.28 -5.64
N THR A 322 -6.16 -21.04 -4.60
CA THR A 322 -7.15 -21.80 -3.85
C THR A 322 -6.79 -21.86 -2.38
N THR A 323 -7.79 -22.09 -1.53
CA THR A 323 -7.60 -22.30 -0.09
C THR A 323 -8.03 -23.71 0.27
N ILE A 324 -7.18 -24.44 0.98
CA ILE A 324 -7.42 -25.82 1.39
C ILE A 324 -7.88 -25.82 2.85
N ASP A 325 -9.11 -26.29 3.05
CA ASP A 325 -9.70 -26.51 4.37
C ASP A 325 -9.94 -27.99 4.69
N ALA A 326 -9.64 -28.88 3.74
CA ALA A 326 -9.91 -30.32 3.85
C ALA A 326 -9.00 -31.03 4.88
N ILE A 327 -7.82 -30.45 5.18
CA ILE A 327 -6.88 -30.96 6.17
C ILE A 327 -7.06 -30.13 7.44
N PRO A 328 -7.67 -30.65 8.52
CA PRO A 328 -7.98 -29.86 9.72
C PRO A 328 -6.78 -29.15 10.33
N GLN A 329 -5.60 -29.77 10.24
CA GLN A 329 -4.34 -29.23 10.76
C GLN A 329 -3.76 -28.10 9.89
N LEU A 330 -4.15 -28.00 8.62
CA LEU A 330 -3.66 -27.01 7.66
C LEU A 330 -4.80 -26.15 7.11
N ARG A 331 -5.87 -25.99 7.90
CA ARG A 331 -7.01 -25.17 7.50
C ARG A 331 -6.57 -23.73 7.23
N GLY A 332 -6.96 -23.17 6.09
CA GLY A 332 -6.49 -21.87 5.63
C GLY A 332 -5.16 -21.91 4.86
N LEU A 333 -4.63 -23.09 4.51
CA LEU A 333 -3.49 -23.21 3.60
C LEU A 333 -3.87 -22.69 2.22
N VAL A 334 -3.19 -21.64 1.78
CA VAL A 334 -3.36 -21.07 0.45
C VAL A 334 -2.34 -21.71 -0.49
N LEU A 335 -2.78 -22.14 -1.66
CA LEU A 335 -1.91 -22.48 -2.79
C LEU A 335 -2.13 -21.47 -3.92
N SER A 336 -1.04 -21.05 -4.55
CA SER A 336 -1.08 -20.13 -5.68
C SER A 336 -0.12 -20.58 -6.79
N GLY A 337 -0.50 -20.31 -8.04
CA GLY A 337 0.36 -20.47 -9.20
C GLY A 337 0.20 -19.30 -10.14
N GLN A 338 1.28 -18.91 -10.80
CA GLN A 338 1.31 -17.88 -11.83
C GLN A 338 2.17 -18.36 -13.00
N VAL A 339 1.73 -18.08 -14.22
CA VAL A 339 2.54 -18.23 -15.43
C VAL A 339 2.45 -16.93 -16.20
N LYS A 340 3.60 -16.35 -16.55
CA LYS A 340 3.72 -15.17 -17.41
C LYS A 340 4.44 -15.56 -18.70
N LEU A 341 3.89 -15.15 -19.84
CA LEU A 341 4.42 -15.38 -21.17
C LEU A 341 4.58 -14.02 -21.87
N GLN A 342 5.74 -13.75 -22.45
CA GLN A 342 5.96 -12.57 -23.28
C GLN A 342 6.96 -12.94 -24.38
N GLY A 343 6.44 -13.09 -25.61
CA GLY A 343 7.22 -13.68 -26.71
C GLY A 343 7.69 -15.08 -26.37
N ASP A 344 9.00 -15.30 -26.52
CA ASP A 344 9.67 -16.57 -26.16
C ASP A 344 9.98 -16.68 -24.66
N ASN A 345 9.81 -15.60 -23.88
CA ASN A 345 10.08 -15.61 -22.45
C ASN A 345 8.89 -16.18 -21.68
N THR A 346 9.14 -17.23 -20.90
CA THR A 346 8.18 -17.83 -19.98
C THR A 346 8.73 -17.74 -18.56
N SER A 347 7.97 -17.16 -17.64
CA SER A 347 8.23 -17.28 -16.22
C SER A 347 7.04 -17.92 -15.50
N TYR A 348 7.33 -18.62 -14.42
CA TYR A 348 6.31 -19.27 -13.62
C TYR A 348 6.64 -19.18 -12.14
N GLU A 349 5.60 -19.13 -11.33
CA GLU A 349 5.70 -19.11 -9.89
C GLU A 349 4.69 -20.08 -9.30
N ALA A 350 5.09 -20.78 -8.24
CA ALA A 350 4.21 -21.60 -7.42
C ALA A 350 4.47 -21.27 -5.96
N GLY A 351 3.42 -21.13 -5.16
CA GLY A 351 3.52 -20.73 -3.78
C GLY A 351 2.52 -21.43 -2.86
N ALA A 352 2.90 -21.53 -1.59
CA ALA A 352 2.05 -21.99 -0.51
C ALA A 352 2.21 -21.03 0.68
N GLU A 353 1.11 -20.61 1.29
CA GLU A 353 1.09 -19.73 2.47
C GLU A 353 0.16 -20.33 3.54
N TYR A 354 0.59 -20.32 4.80
CA TYR A 354 -0.17 -20.82 5.93
C TYR A 354 -0.01 -19.94 7.15
N GLU A 355 -1.13 -19.55 7.76
CA GLU A 355 -1.16 -18.86 9.05
C GLU A 355 -1.72 -19.82 10.10
N ALA A 356 -0.85 -20.25 11.01
CA ALA A 356 -1.20 -21.12 12.11
C ALA A 356 -2.00 -20.35 13.19
N PRO A 357 -2.89 -21.03 13.94
CA PRO A 357 -3.71 -20.38 14.98
C PRO A 357 -2.92 -19.69 16.11
N ASN A 358 -1.65 -20.06 16.28
CA ASN A 358 -0.74 -19.46 17.26
C ASN A 358 0.01 -18.23 16.72
N GLY A 359 -0.36 -17.70 15.55
CA GLY A 359 0.22 -16.50 14.94
C GLY A 359 1.51 -16.75 14.15
N ILE A 360 1.93 -18.01 13.97
CA ILE A 360 3.04 -18.35 13.08
C ILE A 360 2.56 -18.29 11.62
N LYS A 361 3.30 -17.58 10.78
CA LYS A 361 3.10 -17.53 9.33
C LYS A 361 4.24 -18.27 8.64
N LEU A 362 3.91 -19.16 7.72
CA LEU A 362 4.87 -19.87 6.89
C LEU A 362 4.50 -19.66 5.43
N GLY A 363 5.50 -19.36 4.61
CA GLY A 363 5.36 -19.26 3.17
C GLY A 363 6.50 -19.99 2.48
N ALA A 364 6.20 -20.58 1.33
CA ALA A 364 7.22 -21.09 0.42
C ALA A 364 6.78 -20.72 -1.00
N LYS A 365 7.69 -20.16 -1.78
CA LYS A 365 7.44 -19.78 -3.17
C LYS A 365 8.63 -20.19 -4.01
N TYR A 366 8.37 -20.82 -5.15
CA TYR A 366 9.36 -21.04 -6.19
C TYR A 366 9.00 -20.17 -7.38
N GLY A 367 9.95 -19.38 -7.88
CA GLY A 367 9.85 -18.64 -9.13
C GLY A 367 10.95 -19.05 -10.09
N SER A 368 10.65 -19.14 -11.38
CA SER A 368 11.65 -19.48 -12.41
C SER A 368 12.79 -18.46 -12.53
N ALA A 369 12.58 -17.23 -12.05
CA ALA A 369 13.57 -16.15 -12.04
C ALA A 369 14.16 -15.89 -10.64
N GLU A 370 13.34 -16.01 -9.59
CA GLU A 370 13.74 -15.71 -8.20
C GLU A 370 14.23 -16.95 -7.42
N GLY A 371 14.14 -18.14 -8.03
CA GLY A 371 14.48 -19.39 -7.37
C GLY A 371 13.50 -19.75 -6.26
N PHE A 372 13.95 -20.59 -5.32
CA PHE A 372 13.18 -20.94 -4.13
C PHE A 372 13.32 -19.85 -3.07
N THR A 373 12.20 -19.48 -2.46
CA THR A 373 12.13 -18.60 -1.30
C THR A 373 11.25 -19.25 -0.24
N ALA A 374 11.67 -19.12 1.01
CA ALA A 374 10.87 -19.51 2.16
C ALA A 374 10.74 -18.31 3.11
N THR A 375 9.52 -18.08 3.59
CA THR A 375 9.23 -17.07 4.61
C THR A 375 8.73 -17.76 5.86
N ALA A 376 9.19 -17.28 7.01
CA ALA A 376 8.67 -17.68 8.30
C ALA A 376 8.52 -16.45 9.15
N GLY A 377 7.38 -16.28 9.80
CA GLY A 377 7.15 -15.16 10.69
C GLY A 377 6.36 -15.57 11.91
N VAL A 378 6.51 -14.78 12.98
CA VAL A 378 5.73 -14.94 14.20
C VAL A 378 5.09 -13.61 14.51
N LYS A 379 3.78 -13.64 14.72
CA LYS A 379 3.01 -12.51 15.23
C LYS A 379 2.49 -12.87 16.62
N VAL A 380 2.92 -12.12 17.63
CA VAL A 380 2.41 -12.22 19.00
C VAL A 380 1.66 -10.96 19.35
N GLU A 381 0.43 -11.10 19.80
CA GLU A 381 -0.38 -10.03 20.42
C GLU A 381 -0.46 -10.33 21.93
N PHE A 382 -0.27 -9.32 22.79
CA PHE A 382 -0.27 -9.45 24.25
C PHE A 382 -0.99 -8.32 24.95
#